data_AF-A0A290Z6X7-F1
#
_entry.id   AF-A0A290Z6X7-F1
#
_cell.length_a   1.000
_cell.length_b   1.000
_cell.length_c   1.000
_cell.angle_alpha   90.00
_cell.angle_beta   90.00
_cell.angle_gamma   90.00
#
_symmetry.space_group_name_H-M   'P 1'
#
loop_
_entity.id
_entity.type
_entity.pdbx_description
1 polymer ?
#
loop_
_entity_poly.entity_id
_entity_poly.type
_entity_poly.pdbx_seq_one_letter_code
_entity_poly.pdbx_strand_id
1 'polypeptide(L)'
;MHAREEPSATRARTAPQVRTQAQEPVPTPGHPAPEGLLALQRQIGNAAVSRLVESGEPVVQRKVGFEFEDSQWRPWRRVRRNEGLLSNARNQLGGVDQVWPAERKAVLHRGRGYELEADDTPGPNHSNIEFVTKPFEEDATGVAELQDTLADMTTVLTRLDGFAGRPGPGQGAPPFQLGKADKAGYVRDHEHRLSGSGGLAARNLLLSGGVVGGAFKMQATSGVPLADLTAVMERLGKDVPGESAQQSADRDPERRLVVQDPAAPNEPMEVQGSAPTLARQVVAALRQDAALGPHLTGDTTKLTGFLASVLLTLKLLRRPGGRTAPVKYRLTLLPRNSYAHMFADLPGQQANALREHAALLVDAVVAVSNTRPMIRGDWDANLTASSALIAPTPGPLARQADGQVAHDPPTPRNEALARVGIGTWLVGVTNGTDLLTPAVLHRWLNGEVPDAVREDAAGAMESFGTAQELDGRADGTTLALFEHRGIAPDGAGADLTLARAGANAVDILSFFARLRAGG
;
A
#
# COMPACT_ATOMS: atom_id res chain seq x y z
N MET A 1 -14.06 -12.81 -89.56
CA MET A 1 -14.37 -11.52 -90.21
C MET A 1 -13.09 -10.70 -90.24
N HIS A 2 -12.83 -10.09 -91.39
CA HIS A 2 -11.62 -9.40 -91.80
C HIS A 2 -11.11 -8.30 -90.85
N ALA A 3 -9.77 -8.14 -90.89
CA ALA A 3 -9.04 -6.87 -90.98
C ALA A 3 -9.06 -5.92 -89.74
N ARG A 4 -7.99 -5.20 -89.37
CA ARG A 4 -6.69 -4.93 -90.00
C ARG A 4 -5.79 -4.15 -89.01
N GLU A 5 -4.48 -4.34 -89.19
CA GLU A 5 -3.38 -3.33 -89.17
C GLU A 5 -2.95 -2.64 -87.84
N GLU A 6 -1.95 -3.25 -87.17
CA GLU A 6 -0.52 -2.83 -87.06
C GLU A 6 -0.07 -1.43 -87.57
N PRO A 7 1.19 -0.96 -87.33
CA PRO A 7 2.06 -0.96 -86.13
C PRO A 7 2.92 0.35 -86.03
N SER A 8 4.06 0.29 -85.31
CA SER A 8 5.26 1.17 -85.38
C SER A 8 5.22 2.49 -84.60
N ALA A 9 6.30 2.96 -83.96
CA ALA A 9 7.63 2.40 -83.68
C ALA A 9 8.40 3.39 -82.77
N THR A 10 9.10 2.82 -81.78
CA THR A 10 10.49 3.12 -81.40
C THR A 10 10.86 4.53 -80.93
N ARG A 11 11.30 4.63 -79.66
CA ARG A 11 12.64 5.19 -79.36
C ARG A 11 13.20 4.69 -78.04
N ALA A 12 14.43 4.20 -78.14
CA ALA A 12 15.31 3.75 -77.08
C ALA A 12 15.55 4.80 -75.99
N ARG A 13 15.84 4.34 -74.76
CA ARG A 13 17.00 4.79 -73.96
C ARG A 13 17.08 4.10 -72.59
N THR A 14 18.24 3.46 -72.39
CA THR A 14 19.04 3.45 -71.15
C THR A 14 18.38 2.96 -69.86
N ALA A 15 18.77 1.76 -69.42
CA ALA A 15 18.63 1.31 -68.05
C ALA A 15 19.43 2.23 -67.10
N PRO A 16 18.83 2.76 -66.03
CA PRO A 16 19.58 3.38 -64.95
C PRO A 16 20.01 2.30 -63.94
N GLN A 17 21.31 2.26 -63.66
CA GLN A 17 21.83 1.71 -62.41
C GLN A 17 21.14 2.39 -61.23
N VAL A 18 20.58 1.61 -60.30
CA VAL A 18 20.21 2.11 -58.97
C VAL A 18 20.93 1.26 -57.92
N ARG A 19 21.94 1.92 -57.36
CA ARG A 19 22.58 1.74 -56.05
C ARG A 19 21.82 0.84 -55.07
N THR A 20 22.51 -0.20 -54.62
CA THR A 20 22.34 -0.78 -53.29
C THR A 20 22.62 0.31 -52.25
N GLN A 21 21.56 0.91 -51.68
CA GLN A 21 21.70 1.73 -50.48
C GLN A 21 21.78 0.78 -49.28
N ALA A 22 22.91 0.84 -48.58
CA ALA A 22 23.02 0.31 -47.23
C ALA A 22 21.94 0.98 -46.37
N GLN A 23 21.12 0.17 -45.70
CA GLN A 23 20.21 0.66 -44.66
C GLN A 23 21.04 1.35 -43.59
N GLU A 24 20.83 2.65 -43.41
CA GLU A 24 21.30 3.38 -42.24
C GLU A 24 20.66 2.76 -40.98
N PRO A 25 21.41 2.57 -39.90
CA PRO A 25 20.85 2.10 -38.65
C PRO A 25 19.83 3.11 -38.12
N VAL A 26 18.66 2.60 -37.74
CA VAL A 26 17.60 3.37 -37.05
C VAL A 26 18.21 4.06 -35.83
N PRO A 27 18.06 5.39 -35.65
CA PRO A 27 18.60 6.07 -34.49
C PRO A 27 17.84 5.62 -33.24
N THR A 28 18.54 4.94 -32.35
CA THR A 28 18.06 4.62 -31.00
C THR A 28 17.69 5.93 -30.29
N PRO A 29 16.53 6.03 -29.61
CA PRO A 29 16.22 7.19 -28.78
C PRO A 29 17.33 7.35 -27.73
N GLY A 30 18.13 8.40 -27.87
CA GLY A 30 19.21 8.69 -26.94
C GLY A 30 18.65 8.96 -25.55
N HIS A 31 19.02 8.13 -24.58
CA HIS A 31 18.89 8.48 -23.18
C HIS A 31 19.59 9.83 -22.94
N PRO A 32 19.01 10.75 -22.14
CA PRO A 32 19.72 11.97 -21.77
C PRO A 32 21.06 11.60 -21.14
N ALA A 33 22.14 12.24 -21.61
CA ALA A 33 23.48 11.98 -21.10
C ALA A 33 23.47 12.11 -19.57
N PRO A 34 24.15 11.20 -18.82
CA PRO A 34 24.18 11.21 -17.36
C PRO A 34 24.52 12.58 -16.75
N GLU A 35 25.32 13.37 -17.46
CA GLU A 35 25.71 14.74 -17.09
C GLU A 35 24.54 15.73 -17.11
N GLY A 36 23.57 15.57 -18.02
CA GLY A 36 22.35 16.39 -18.09
C GLY A 36 21.35 16.05 -16.97
N LEU A 37 21.28 14.78 -16.56
CA LEU A 37 20.50 14.33 -15.41
C LEU A 37 21.08 14.83 -14.08
N LEU A 38 22.42 14.78 -13.94
CA LEU A 38 23.14 15.32 -12.78
C LEU A 38 23.04 16.85 -12.68
N ALA A 39 23.07 17.58 -13.80
CA ALA A 39 22.90 19.03 -13.81
C ALA A 39 21.48 19.45 -13.39
N LEU A 40 20.45 18.74 -13.88
CA LEU A 40 19.05 18.99 -13.52
C LEU A 40 18.78 18.64 -12.04
N GLN A 41 19.35 17.53 -11.53
CA GLN A 41 19.27 17.17 -10.10
C GLN A 41 19.96 18.19 -9.19
N ARG A 42 21.13 18.72 -9.58
CA ARG A 42 21.82 19.77 -8.81
C ARG A 42 21.05 21.09 -8.80
N GLN A 43 20.40 21.45 -9.91
CA GLN A 43 19.65 22.70 -10.02
C GLN A 43 18.34 22.68 -9.22
N ILE A 44 17.65 21.54 -9.18
CA ILE A 44 16.44 21.33 -8.36
C ILE A 44 16.80 21.18 -6.87
N GLY A 45 17.86 20.43 -6.56
CA GLY A 45 18.32 20.23 -5.18
C GLY A 45 18.75 21.52 -4.49
N ASN A 46 19.49 22.39 -5.17
CA ASN A 46 20.02 23.62 -4.55
C ASN A 46 18.95 24.70 -4.33
N ALA A 47 17.93 24.78 -5.20
CA ALA A 47 16.84 25.76 -5.06
C ALA A 47 15.82 25.41 -3.95
N ALA A 48 15.77 24.15 -3.54
CA ALA A 48 14.98 23.68 -2.40
C ALA A 48 15.72 23.90 -1.07
N VAL A 49 17.04 23.68 -1.06
CA VAL A 49 17.90 23.87 0.13
C VAL A 49 18.02 25.35 0.52
N SER A 50 18.16 26.27 -0.44
CA SER A 50 18.26 27.71 -0.12
C SER A 50 17.00 28.30 0.53
N ARG A 51 15.81 27.75 0.24
CA ARG A 51 14.55 28.18 0.87
C ARG A 51 14.37 27.63 2.30
N LEU A 52 15.05 26.53 2.63
CA LEU A 52 14.99 25.86 3.93
C LEU A 52 15.87 26.54 4.99
N VAL A 53 16.98 27.15 4.56
CA VAL A 53 17.96 27.81 5.46
C VAL A 53 17.44 29.16 5.97
N GLU A 54 16.50 29.80 5.27
CA GLU A 54 16.02 31.15 5.59
C GLU A 54 14.86 31.20 6.61
N SER A 55 14.18 30.08 6.90
CA SER A 55 12.92 30.08 7.69
C SER A 55 13.06 29.75 9.19
N GLY A 56 14.26 29.47 9.68
CA GLY A 56 14.56 29.54 11.12
C GLY A 56 14.11 28.40 12.03
N GLU A 57 13.01 27.66 11.82
CA GLU A 57 12.69 26.44 12.59
C GLU A 57 11.72 25.48 11.85
N PRO A 58 12.01 24.16 11.77
CA PRO A 58 11.05 23.15 11.35
C PRO A 58 10.54 22.29 12.53
N VAL A 59 9.26 22.42 12.85
CA VAL A 59 8.52 21.43 13.67
C VAL A 59 7.87 20.44 12.71
N VAL A 60 8.36 19.20 12.69
CA VAL A 60 7.76 18.10 11.92
C VAL A 60 6.41 17.76 12.53
N GLN A 61 5.32 18.05 11.81
CA GLN A 61 3.97 17.78 12.31
C GLN A 61 3.64 16.28 12.17
N ARG A 62 3.79 15.54 13.26
CA ARG A 62 3.45 14.10 13.33
C ARG A 62 1.93 13.96 13.41
N LYS A 63 1.35 13.23 12.46
CA LYS A 63 -0.11 13.02 12.38
C LYS A 63 -0.47 11.56 12.14
N VAL A 64 -1.64 11.17 12.62
CA VAL A 64 -2.24 9.85 12.41
C VAL A 64 -3.58 9.99 11.71
N GLY A 65 -3.74 9.37 10.54
CA GLY A 65 -5.02 9.22 9.84
C GLY A 65 -5.64 7.85 10.09
N PHE A 66 -6.95 7.75 9.98
CA PHE A 66 -7.71 6.52 10.17
C PHE A 66 -8.63 6.26 8.97
N GLU A 67 -8.77 4.99 8.64
CA GLU A 67 -9.69 4.48 7.63
C GLU A 67 -10.58 3.43 8.31
N PHE A 68 -11.90 3.55 8.12
CA PHE A 68 -12.90 2.61 8.62
C PHE A 68 -13.73 2.10 7.44
N GLU A 69 -13.37 0.92 6.93
CA GLU A 69 -13.99 0.29 5.77
C GLU A 69 -15.15 -0.61 6.21
N ASP A 70 -16.38 -0.31 5.81
CA ASP A 70 -17.56 -1.14 6.10
C ASP A 70 -17.79 -2.17 4.98
N SER A 71 -17.77 -3.45 5.35
CA SER A 71 -17.87 -4.55 4.38
C SER A 71 -19.29 -4.85 3.91
N GLN A 72 -20.33 -4.16 4.42
CA GLN A 72 -21.75 -4.52 4.24
C GLN A 72 -22.57 -3.45 3.51
N TRP A 73 -22.29 -2.17 3.72
CA TRP A 73 -22.94 -1.06 3.00
C TRP A 73 -22.39 -0.94 1.57
N ARG A 74 -23.28 -0.63 0.63
CA ARG A 74 -22.96 -0.50 -0.80
C ARG A 74 -23.45 0.84 -1.35
N PRO A 75 -22.57 1.70 -1.89
CA PRO A 75 -22.95 2.94 -2.54
C PRO A 75 -23.14 2.77 -4.04
N TRP A 76 -24.12 3.51 -4.55
CA TRP A 76 -24.55 3.45 -5.94
C TRP A 76 -24.79 4.84 -6.53
N ARG A 77 -24.43 5.00 -7.80
CA ARG A 77 -24.75 6.16 -8.60
C ARG A 77 -25.99 5.92 -9.43
N ARG A 78 -27.03 6.72 -9.21
CA ARG A 78 -28.15 6.86 -10.12
C ARG A 78 -27.75 7.75 -11.30
N VAL A 79 -27.83 7.20 -12.50
CA VAL A 79 -27.63 7.92 -13.77
C VAL A 79 -28.99 8.18 -14.39
N ARG A 80 -29.36 9.46 -14.48
CA ARG A 80 -30.64 9.86 -15.06
C ARG A 80 -30.58 9.80 -16.58
N ARG A 81 -31.74 9.55 -17.18
CA ARG A 81 -31.99 9.48 -18.64
C ARG A 81 -31.26 10.53 -19.50
N ASN A 82 -31.03 11.75 -19.01
CA ASN A 82 -30.48 12.87 -19.78
C ASN A 82 -29.03 13.26 -19.42
N GLU A 83 -28.37 12.57 -18.48
CA GLU A 83 -27.04 12.98 -17.97
C GLU A 83 -25.86 12.21 -18.62
N GLY A 84 -26.10 11.34 -19.60
CA GLY A 84 -25.05 10.51 -20.24
C GLY A 84 -24.14 11.24 -21.24
N LEU A 85 -22.82 11.16 -21.01
CA LEU A 85 -21.71 11.65 -21.85
C LEU A 85 -21.22 10.63 -22.90
N LEU A 86 -21.92 9.52 -23.12
CA LEU A 86 -21.60 8.52 -24.16
C LEU A 86 -22.79 8.37 -25.11
N SER A 87 -22.70 9.03 -26.26
CA SER A 87 -23.79 9.25 -27.21
C SER A 87 -24.19 8.05 -28.08
N ASN A 88 -23.51 6.90 -28.00
CA ASN A 88 -23.62 5.90 -29.08
C ASN A 88 -24.39 4.61 -28.71
N ALA A 89 -24.75 4.37 -27.44
CA ALA A 89 -25.57 3.22 -27.02
C ALA A 89 -27.05 3.59 -26.74
N ARG A 90 -27.48 4.77 -27.18
CA ARG A 90 -28.60 5.52 -26.57
C ARG A 90 -30.02 5.07 -26.92
N ASN A 91 -30.23 4.06 -27.77
CA ASN A 91 -31.56 3.71 -28.28
C ASN A 91 -32.06 2.27 -28.01
N GLN A 92 -31.33 1.44 -27.26
CA GLN A 92 -31.72 0.03 -27.09
C GLN A 92 -32.43 -0.32 -25.76
N LEU A 93 -32.49 0.58 -24.77
CA LEU A 93 -32.98 0.26 -23.41
C LEU A 93 -34.05 1.22 -22.84
N GLY A 94 -35.04 1.62 -23.64
CA GLY A 94 -36.39 1.94 -23.13
C GLY A 94 -36.59 3.08 -22.09
N GLY A 95 -35.64 4.00 -21.86
CA GLY A 95 -35.90 5.24 -21.11
C GLY A 95 -36.05 5.12 -19.58
N VAL A 96 -35.50 4.08 -18.95
CA VAL A 96 -35.51 3.87 -17.49
C VAL A 96 -34.24 4.48 -16.86
N ASP A 97 -34.33 5.04 -15.65
CA ASP A 97 -33.14 5.45 -14.88
C ASP A 97 -32.23 4.24 -14.64
N GLN A 98 -30.91 4.46 -14.64
CA GLN A 98 -29.93 3.39 -14.43
C GLN A 98 -29.21 3.55 -13.10
N VAL A 99 -28.76 2.44 -12.53
CA VAL A 99 -27.92 2.40 -11.33
C VAL A 99 -26.61 1.71 -11.66
N TRP A 100 -25.51 2.36 -11.29
CA TRP A 100 -24.15 1.86 -11.36
C TRP A 100 -23.57 1.81 -9.95
N PRO A 101 -22.63 0.91 -9.64
CA PRO A 101 -21.80 1.06 -8.44
C PRO A 101 -21.19 2.46 -8.41
N ALA A 102 -21.04 3.04 -7.21
CA ALA A 102 -20.29 4.28 -7.09
C ALA A 102 -18.84 4.06 -7.57
N GLU A 103 -18.24 5.10 -8.16
CA GLU A 103 -16.84 5.03 -8.57
C GLU A 103 -15.93 4.97 -7.33
N ARG A 104 -14.83 4.22 -7.42
CA ARG A 104 -13.85 4.12 -6.33
C ARG A 104 -13.33 5.51 -5.93
N LYS A 105 -13.15 5.74 -4.64
CA LYS A 105 -12.78 7.00 -3.98
C LYS A 105 -13.72 8.16 -4.27
N ALA A 106 -14.96 7.88 -4.69
CA ALA A 106 -15.96 8.92 -4.81
C ALA A 106 -16.51 9.35 -3.45
N VAL A 107 -16.48 10.66 -3.19
CA VAL A 107 -16.91 11.24 -1.92
C VAL A 107 -18.45 11.30 -1.80
N LEU A 108 -18.98 10.45 -0.94
CA LEU A 108 -20.40 10.26 -0.62
C LEU A 108 -20.90 11.26 0.43
N HIS A 109 -20.03 11.70 1.34
CA HIS A 109 -20.32 12.69 2.37
C HIS A 109 -19.02 13.36 2.83
N ARG A 110 -19.11 14.65 3.19
CA ARG A 110 -18.07 15.34 3.95
C ARG A 110 -18.62 15.65 5.33
N GLY A 111 -18.01 15.08 6.36
CA GLY A 111 -18.34 15.32 7.75
C GLY A 111 -17.28 16.15 8.45
N ARG A 112 -17.38 16.25 9.77
CA ARG A 112 -16.41 17.00 10.57
C ARG A 112 -15.12 16.18 10.73
N GLY A 113 -14.11 16.50 9.91
CA GLY A 113 -12.79 15.85 10.01
C GLY A 113 -12.66 14.54 9.24
N TYR A 114 -13.60 14.22 8.34
CA TYR A 114 -13.53 13.01 7.51
C TYR A 114 -14.33 13.16 6.20
N GLU A 115 -14.03 12.27 5.26
CA GLU A 115 -14.84 11.99 4.08
C GLU A 115 -15.41 10.56 4.19
N LEU A 116 -16.66 10.36 3.78
CA LEU A 116 -17.22 9.03 3.53
C LEU A 116 -17.07 8.76 2.04
N GLU A 117 -16.32 7.74 1.67
CA GLU A 117 -15.96 7.41 0.30
C GLU A 117 -16.52 6.05 -0.11
N ALA A 118 -16.59 5.81 -1.41
CA ALA A 118 -16.77 4.47 -1.94
C ALA A 118 -15.39 3.80 -2.10
N ASP A 119 -15.20 2.59 -1.55
CA ASP A 119 -13.93 1.86 -1.64
C ASP A 119 -14.09 0.43 -2.22
N ASP A 120 -12.98 -0.21 -2.57
CA ASP A 120 -12.91 -1.49 -3.30
C ASP A 120 -13.73 -2.63 -2.66
N THR A 121 -14.16 -3.58 -3.51
CA THR A 121 -14.15 -5.01 -3.16
C THR A 121 -13.39 -5.79 -4.24
N PRO A 122 -12.66 -6.87 -3.88
CA PRO A 122 -12.16 -7.80 -4.87
C PRO A 122 -13.34 -8.52 -5.54
N GLY A 123 -13.51 -8.31 -6.85
CA GLY A 123 -14.49 -9.02 -7.67
C GLY A 123 -15.55 -8.12 -8.32
N PRO A 124 -16.39 -8.69 -9.19
CA PRO A 124 -16.95 -7.91 -10.28
C PRO A 124 -18.07 -6.90 -9.96
N ASN A 125 -18.61 -6.67 -8.76
CA ASN A 125 -19.87 -5.90 -8.72
C ASN A 125 -20.18 -4.81 -7.68
N HIS A 126 -19.51 -4.59 -6.54
CA HIS A 126 -20.02 -3.52 -5.64
C HIS A 126 -18.96 -2.86 -4.75
N SER A 127 -18.81 -1.53 -4.81
CA SER A 127 -18.01 -0.78 -3.84
C SER A 127 -18.56 -0.89 -2.42
N ASN A 128 -17.69 -0.84 -1.42
CA ASN A 128 -18.02 -0.65 -0.01
C ASN A 128 -18.13 0.84 0.31
N ILE A 129 -18.52 1.19 1.55
CA ILE A 129 -18.31 2.55 2.06
C ILE A 129 -17.11 2.56 3.01
N GLU A 130 -16.39 3.67 3.07
CA GLU A 130 -15.23 3.85 3.92
C GLU A 130 -15.23 5.25 4.53
N PHE A 131 -15.09 5.36 5.85
CA PHE A 131 -14.79 6.64 6.47
C PHE A 131 -13.27 6.87 6.45
N VAL A 132 -12.82 7.93 5.79
CA VAL A 132 -11.42 8.35 5.70
C VAL A 132 -11.24 9.65 6.46
N THR A 133 -10.45 9.64 7.53
CA THR A 133 -10.25 10.85 8.34
C THR A 133 -9.18 11.77 7.74
N LYS A 134 -9.28 13.06 8.06
CA LYS A 134 -8.07 13.90 8.06
C LYS A 134 -7.08 13.32 9.09
N PRO A 135 -5.76 13.48 8.90
CA PRO A 135 -4.80 13.11 9.92
C PRO A 135 -4.90 14.03 11.15
N PHE A 136 -4.79 13.46 12.36
CA PHE A 136 -4.88 14.15 13.65
C PHE A 136 -3.50 14.31 14.29
N GLU A 137 -3.30 15.37 15.08
CA GLU A 137 -2.07 15.57 15.86
C GLU A 137 -1.85 14.47 16.90
N GLU A 138 -0.60 14.08 17.10
CA GLU A 138 -0.19 13.19 18.19
C GLU A 138 -0.14 13.93 19.54
N ASP A 139 -1.26 14.51 19.97
CA ASP A 139 -1.42 15.20 21.25
C ASP A 139 -2.87 15.16 21.77
N ALA A 140 -3.12 15.79 22.91
CA ALA A 140 -4.45 15.85 23.53
C ALA A 140 -5.50 16.58 22.67
N THR A 141 -5.07 17.56 21.86
CA THR A 141 -5.95 18.29 20.93
C THR A 141 -6.40 17.36 19.81
N GLY A 142 -5.46 16.62 19.21
CA GLY A 142 -5.77 15.63 18.19
C GLY A 142 -6.70 14.52 18.69
N VAL A 143 -6.52 14.06 19.94
CA VAL A 143 -7.43 13.10 20.58
C VAL A 143 -8.86 13.65 20.70
N ALA A 144 -9.01 14.89 21.17
CA ALA A 144 -10.33 15.53 21.27
C ALA A 144 -10.98 15.71 19.89
N GLU A 145 -10.21 16.10 18.87
CA GLU A 145 -10.69 16.22 17.49
C GLU A 145 -11.14 14.87 16.90
N LEU A 146 -10.41 13.79 17.18
CA LEU A 146 -10.79 12.44 16.76
C LEU A 146 -12.11 12.01 17.43
N GLN A 147 -12.29 12.28 18.72
CA GLN A 147 -13.54 11.97 19.42
C GLN A 147 -14.74 12.73 18.84
N ASP A 148 -14.59 14.02 18.55
CA ASP A 148 -15.60 14.83 17.86
C ASP A 148 -15.93 14.27 16.47
N THR A 149 -14.90 13.83 15.75
CA THR A 149 -15.01 13.21 14.42
C THR A 149 -15.79 11.89 14.49
N LEU A 150 -15.47 11.01 15.44
CA LEU A 150 -16.15 9.73 15.65
C LEU A 150 -17.62 9.91 16.08
N ALA A 151 -17.93 10.95 16.86
CA ALA A 151 -19.30 11.28 17.23
C ALA A 151 -20.15 11.68 16.01
N ASP A 152 -19.59 12.43 15.07
CA ASP A 152 -20.27 12.79 13.82
C ASP A 152 -20.45 11.55 12.91
N MET A 153 -19.42 10.71 12.76
CA MET A 153 -19.54 9.44 12.02
C MET A 153 -20.63 8.53 12.62
N THR A 154 -20.69 8.44 13.95
CA THR A 154 -21.74 7.67 14.66
C THR A 154 -23.12 8.22 14.33
N THR A 155 -23.28 9.55 14.31
CA THR A 155 -24.53 10.20 13.92
C THR A 155 -24.96 9.85 12.50
N VAL A 156 -24.00 9.79 11.56
CA VAL A 156 -24.25 9.33 10.19
C VAL A 156 -24.67 7.87 10.16
N LEU A 157 -23.95 6.99 10.85
CA LEU A 157 -24.23 5.56 10.84
C LEU A 157 -25.57 5.23 11.51
N THR A 158 -25.89 5.82 12.66
CA THR A 158 -27.19 5.64 13.34
C THR A 158 -28.37 6.06 12.45
N ARG A 159 -28.18 7.07 11.59
CA ARG A 159 -29.19 7.44 10.60
C ARG A 159 -29.38 6.35 9.53
N LEU A 160 -28.30 5.69 9.13
CA LEU A 160 -28.33 4.60 8.15
C LEU A 160 -28.85 3.29 8.75
N ASP A 161 -28.61 3.02 10.03
CA ASP A 161 -29.01 1.79 10.73
C ASP A 161 -30.52 1.50 10.60
N GLY A 162 -31.36 2.54 10.62
CA GLY A 162 -32.81 2.41 10.40
C GLY A 162 -33.20 1.87 9.02
N PHE A 163 -32.24 1.75 8.11
CA PHE A 163 -32.40 1.26 6.75
C PHE A 163 -31.47 0.10 6.40
N ALA A 164 -30.75 -0.46 7.37
CA ALA A 164 -29.87 -1.60 7.17
C ALA A 164 -30.63 -2.81 6.60
N GLY A 165 -29.95 -3.61 5.77
CA GLY A 165 -30.51 -4.80 5.11
C GLY A 165 -31.34 -4.50 3.85
N ARG A 166 -31.39 -3.25 3.37
CA ARG A 166 -32.08 -2.95 2.10
C ARG A 166 -31.42 -3.71 0.94
N PRO A 167 -32.16 -4.45 0.10
CA PRO A 167 -31.59 -5.44 -0.82
C PRO A 167 -30.80 -4.85 -2.00
N GLY A 168 -30.96 -3.58 -2.33
CA GLY A 168 -30.35 -2.98 -3.52
C GLY A 168 -30.89 -3.57 -4.83
N PRO A 169 -30.08 -3.60 -5.91
CA PRO A 169 -30.51 -4.14 -7.21
C PRO A 169 -30.50 -5.67 -7.28
N GLY A 170 -30.02 -6.38 -6.25
CA GLY A 170 -29.80 -7.82 -6.30
C GLY A 170 -28.51 -8.22 -7.04
N GLN A 171 -28.49 -9.45 -7.58
CA GLN A 171 -27.35 -10.06 -8.26
C GLN A 171 -27.34 -9.74 -9.77
N GLY A 172 -26.17 -9.59 -10.37
CA GLY A 172 -26.00 -9.36 -11.81
C GLY A 172 -24.89 -8.38 -12.12
N ALA A 173 -24.62 -8.16 -13.41
CA ALA A 173 -23.65 -7.15 -13.86
C ALA A 173 -24.37 -5.80 -14.09
N PRO A 174 -23.78 -4.66 -13.68
CA PRO A 174 -24.32 -3.34 -13.97
C PRO A 174 -24.27 -3.02 -15.49
N PRO A 175 -25.10 -2.08 -15.98
CA PRO A 175 -26.05 -1.25 -15.21
C PRO A 175 -27.33 -1.99 -14.82
N PHE A 176 -27.88 -1.60 -13.67
CA PHE A 176 -29.20 -2.06 -13.21
C PHE A 176 -30.29 -1.06 -13.59
N GLN A 177 -31.48 -1.54 -13.95
CA GLN A 177 -32.63 -0.68 -14.21
C GLN A 177 -33.27 -0.26 -12.88
N LEU A 178 -33.57 1.03 -12.71
CA LEU A 178 -34.26 1.55 -11.53
C LEU A 178 -35.77 1.65 -11.82
N GLY A 179 -36.49 0.54 -11.65
CA GLY A 179 -37.94 0.50 -11.73
C GLY A 179 -38.63 1.17 -10.52
N LYS A 180 -39.97 1.31 -10.58
CA LYS A 180 -40.75 1.87 -9.45
C LYS A 180 -40.69 0.97 -8.21
N ALA A 181 -40.71 -0.35 -8.38
CA ALA A 181 -40.61 -1.32 -7.28
C ALA A 181 -39.21 -1.34 -6.65
N ASP A 182 -38.17 -1.13 -7.46
CA ASP A 182 -36.77 -1.19 -7.03
C ASP A 182 -36.37 -0.03 -6.13
N LYS A 183 -37.10 1.10 -6.16
CA LYS A 183 -36.83 2.28 -5.33
C LYS A 183 -36.96 2.02 -3.82
N ALA A 184 -37.77 1.04 -3.41
CA ALA A 184 -37.88 0.64 -2.01
C ALA A 184 -36.65 -0.15 -1.53
N GLY A 185 -35.88 -0.72 -2.47
CA GLY A 185 -34.66 -1.49 -2.20
C GLY A 185 -33.43 -0.65 -1.90
N TYR A 186 -33.52 0.68 -1.95
CA TYR A 186 -32.39 1.60 -1.74
C TYR A 186 -32.70 2.66 -0.70
N VAL A 187 -31.72 3.06 0.11
CA VAL A 187 -31.73 4.29 0.89
C VAL A 187 -31.48 5.48 -0.04
N ARG A 188 -32.37 6.48 -0.01
CA ARG A 188 -32.35 7.64 -0.90
C ARG A 188 -32.00 8.93 -0.17
N ASP A 189 -31.78 9.99 -0.94
CA ASP A 189 -31.36 11.33 -0.48
C ASP A 189 -32.04 11.85 0.79
N HIS A 190 -33.36 11.83 0.86
CA HIS A 190 -34.14 12.29 2.02
C HIS A 190 -34.01 11.36 3.25
N GLU A 191 -33.61 10.11 3.05
CA GLU A 191 -33.41 9.08 4.08
C GLU A 191 -31.97 9.13 4.62
N HIS A 192 -30.96 9.03 3.74
CA HIS A 192 -29.55 9.04 4.16
C HIS A 192 -29.06 10.46 4.52
N ARG A 193 -29.60 11.50 3.90
CA ARG A 193 -29.25 12.92 4.14
C ARG A 193 -27.72 13.18 4.11
N LEU A 194 -27.04 12.48 3.22
CA LEU A 194 -25.61 12.64 3.00
C LEU A 194 -25.37 13.81 2.05
N SER A 195 -24.20 14.42 2.13
CA SER A 195 -23.88 15.68 1.43
C SER A 195 -23.12 15.50 0.11
N GLY A 196 -23.21 14.30 -0.51
CA GLY A 196 -22.39 13.84 -1.63
C GLY A 196 -22.02 14.91 -2.67
N SER A 197 -20.85 14.77 -3.29
CA SER A 197 -20.25 15.84 -4.11
C SER A 197 -19.99 15.43 -5.57
N GLY A 198 -19.79 16.43 -6.44
CA GLY A 198 -19.50 16.21 -7.86
C GLY A 198 -20.59 15.39 -8.57
N GLY A 199 -20.17 14.38 -9.36
CA GLY A 199 -21.07 13.46 -10.08
C GLY A 199 -21.90 12.53 -9.19
N LEU A 200 -21.66 12.53 -7.87
CA LEU A 200 -22.38 11.79 -6.83
C LEU A 200 -23.09 12.75 -5.85
N ALA A 201 -23.53 13.92 -6.35
CA ALA A 201 -24.41 14.82 -5.63
C ALA A 201 -25.52 14.04 -4.89
N ALA A 202 -25.83 14.42 -3.65
CA ALA A 202 -26.73 13.67 -2.75
C ALA A 202 -27.98 13.06 -3.42
N ARG A 203 -28.62 13.78 -4.35
CA ARG A 203 -29.81 13.36 -5.12
C ARG A 203 -29.60 12.17 -6.09
N ASN A 204 -28.36 11.84 -6.38
CA ASN A 204 -27.93 10.78 -7.28
C ASN A 204 -27.20 9.64 -6.54
N LEU A 205 -26.98 9.77 -5.23
CA LEU A 205 -26.47 8.71 -4.38
C LEU A 205 -27.62 7.81 -3.93
N LEU A 206 -27.41 6.50 -3.98
CA LEU A 206 -28.27 5.50 -3.36
C LEU A 206 -27.38 4.58 -2.50
N LEU A 207 -27.91 4.07 -1.40
CA LEU A 207 -27.23 3.06 -0.57
C LEU A 207 -28.07 1.79 -0.48
N SER A 208 -27.42 0.65 -0.26
CA SER A 208 -28.08 -0.62 0.09
C SER A 208 -27.18 -1.48 0.96
N GLY A 209 -27.69 -2.63 1.42
CA GLY A 209 -26.99 -3.54 2.31
C GLY A 209 -26.93 -3.00 3.74
N GLY A 210 -25.76 -3.16 4.36
CA GLY A 210 -25.47 -2.69 5.70
C GLY A 210 -25.99 -3.60 6.81
N VAL A 211 -25.35 -3.48 7.97
CA VAL A 211 -25.78 -4.08 9.25
C VAL A 211 -25.83 -2.99 10.31
N VAL A 212 -26.67 -3.17 11.33
CA VAL A 212 -26.80 -2.21 12.43
C VAL A 212 -25.47 -2.07 13.17
N GLY A 213 -24.99 -0.84 13.35
CA GLY A 213 -23.70 -0.56 13.98
C GLY A 213 -22.49 -0.78 13.07
N GLY A 214 -22.74 -1.19 11.82
CA GLY A 214 -21.76 -1.45 10.78
C GLY A 214 -20.82 -2.61 11.06
N ALA A 215 -19.97 -2.87 10.09
CA ALA A 215 -19.10 -4.02 10.01
C ALA A 215 -17.73 -3.58 9.47
N PHE A 216 -16.99 -2.91 10.36
CA PHE A 216 -15.80 -2.15 10.01
C PHE A 216 -14.52 -2.94 10.18
N LYS A 217 -13.66 -2.81 9.17
CA LYS A 217 -12.21 -2.98 9.28
C LYS A 217 -11.57 -1.62 9.49
N MET A 218 -10.67 -1.51 10.46
CA MET A 218 -9.95 -0.27 10.74
C MET A 218 -8.49 -0.36 10.28
N GLN A 219 -7.98 0.71 9.70
CA GLN A 219 -6.57 0.92 9.42
C GLN A 219 -6.14 2.27 9.99
N ALA A 220 -4.89 2.37 10.42
CA ALA A 220 -4.30 3.63 10.86
C ALA A 220 -3.04 3.91 10.03
N THR A 221 -2.89 5.12 9.52
CA THR A 221 -1.70 5.55 8.80
C THR A 221 -0.97 6.60 9.64
N SER A 222 0.27 6.34 10.02
CA SER A 222 1.06 7.24 10.86
C SER A 222 2.47 7.46 10.30
N GLY A 223 2.97 8.68 10.48
CA GLY A 223 4.35 9.03 10.17
C GLY A 223 5.24 8.76 11.38
N VAL A 224 6.12 7.76 11.30
CA VAL A 224 7.03 7.39 12.39
C VAL A 224 8.46 7.79 11.99
N PRO A 225 9.19 8.57 12.80
CA PRO A 225 10.62 8.78 12.58
C PRO A 225 11.37 7.45 12.61
N LEU A 226 12.36 7.27 11.75
CA LEU A 226 13.16 6.03 11.76
C LEU A 226 13.81 5.75 13.11
N ALA A 227 14.17 6.79 13.87
CA ALA A 227 14.72 6.64 15.20
C ALA A 227 13.72 6.04 16.22
N ASP A 228 12.43 6.30 16.04
CA ASP A 228 11.37 5.87 16.98
C ASP A 228 10.79 4.50 16.59
N LEU A 229 11.08 4.02 15.37
CA LEU A 229 10.44 2.84 14.81
C LEU A 229 10.68 1.55 15.61
N THR A 230 11.86 1.40 16.21
CA THR A 230 12.14 0.25 17.09
C THR A 230 11.27 0.26 18.32
N ALA A 231 11.04 1.44 18.93
CA ALA A 231 10.18 1.56 20.10
C ALA A 231 8.72 1.24 19.75
N VAL A 232 8.24 1.70 18.59
CA VAL A 232 6.90 1.36 18.09
C VAL A 232 6.77 -0.16 17.90
N MET A 233 7.73 -0.80 17.23
CA MET A 233 7.70 -2.26 16.98
C MET A 233 7.73 -3.08 18.27
N GLU A 234 8.56 -2.71 19.25
CA GLU A 234 8.65 -3.42 20.54
C GLU A 234 7.38 -3.26 21.39
N ARG A 235 6.75 -2.09 21.37
CA ARG A 235 5.54 -1.80 22.16
C ARG A 235 4.30 -2.46 21.58
N LEU A 236 4.19 -2.46 20.25
CA LEU A 236 3.05 -3.04 19.53
C LEU A 236 3.23 -4.55 19.26
N GLY A 237 4.47 -5.05 19.21
CA GLY A 237 4.79 -6.45 18.92
C GLY A 237 4.75 -7.39 20.13
N LYS A 238 4.83 -8.70 19.85
CA LYS A 238 4.91 -9.79 20.84
C LYS A 238 6.31 -10.41 20.90
N ASP A 239 6.56 -11.18 21.94
CA ASP A 239 7.77 -11.99 22.13
C ASP A 239 9.07 -11.20 21.95
N VAL A 240 9.07 -9.98 22.50
CA VAL A 240 10.23 -9.08 22.45
C VAL A 240 11.40 -9.78 23.16
N PRO A 241 12.51 -10.10 22.46
CA PRO A 241 13.56 -10.92 23.03
C PRO A 241 14.23 -10.24 24.24
N GLY A 242 14.28 -10.93 25.37
CA GLY A 242 14.85 -10.40 26.62
C GLY A 242 13.88 -9.56 27.46
N GLU A 243 12.61 -9.49 27.08
CA GLU A 243 11.59 -8.79 27.84
C GLU A 243 11.26 -9.50 29.16
N SER A 244 11.23 -8.73 30.26
CA SER A 244 10.78 -9.20 31.57
C SER A 244 9.25 -9.26 31.68
N ALA A 245 8.73 -10.03 32.64
CA ALA A 245 7.29 -10.11 32.89
C ALA A 245 6.66 -8.73 33.18
N GLN A 246 7.38 -7.85 33.87
CA GLN A 246 6.92 -6.48 34.14
C GLN A 246 6.83 -5.66 32.84
N GLN A 247 7.88 -5.68 32.01
CA GLN A 247 7.87 -4.96 30.72
C GLN A 247 6.78 -5.48 29.79
N SER A 248 6.54 -6.80 29.79
CA SER A 248 5.42 -7.40 29.06
C SER A 248 4.09 -6.84 29.54
N ALA A 249 3.84 -6.86 30.86
CA ALA A 249 2.61 -6.33 31.45
C ALA A 249 2.42 -4.83 31.17
N ASP A 250 3.49 -4.04 31.19
CA ASP A 250 3.46 -2.62 30.87
C ASP A 250 3.08 -2.34 29.40
N ARG A 251 3.42 -3.26 28.49
CA ARG A 251 3.16 -3.16 27.04
C ARG A 251 1.85 -3.84 26.60
N ASP A 252 1.26 -4.69 27.44
CA ASP A 252 0.02 -5.40 27.13
C ASP A 252 -1.13 -4.50 26.63
N PRO A 253 -1.36 -3.29 27.19
CA PRO A 253 -2.38 -2.38 26.66
C PRO A 253 -2.13 -1.97 25.20
N GLU A 254 -0.86 -1.80 24.81
CA GLU A 254 -0.47 -1.34 23.47
C GLU A 254 -0.48 -2.49 22.46
N ARG A 255 -0.11 -3.70 22.89
CA ARG A 255 -0.31 -4.92 22.09
C ARG A 255 -1.76 -5.14 21.72
N ARG A 256 -2.69 -4.87 22.65
CA ARG A 256 -4.13 -5.01 22.41
C ARG A 256 -4.69 -4.10 21.31
N LEU A 257 -3.91 -3.10 20.87
CA LEU A 257 -4.24 -2.27 19.71
C LEU A 257 -4.06 -3.01 18.39
N VAL A 258 -3.32 -4.12 18.42
CA VAL A 258 -2.82 -4.85 17.24
C VAL A 258 -3.20 -6.33 17.29
N VAL A 259 -3.56 -6.84 18.46
CA VAL A 259 -4.03 -8.22 18.68
C VAL A 259 -5.22 -8.24 19.62
N GLN A 260 -6.30 -8.92 19.25
CA GLN A 260 -7.47 -9.07 20.13
C GLN A 260 -7.10 -9.83 21.40
N ASP A 261 -6.34 -10.92 21.26
CA ASP A 261 -5.79 -11.69 22.36
C ASP A 261 -4.25 -11.65 22.33
N PRO A 262 -3.61 -10.88 23.24
CA PRO A 262 -2.17 -10.88 23.40
C PRO A 262 -1.57 -12.25 23.76
N ALA A 263 -2.34 -13.17 24.33
CA ALA A 263 -1.86 -14.51 24.68
C ALA A 263 -1.93 -15.51 23.52
N ALA A 264 -2.76 -15.25 22.49
CA ALA A 264 -2.87 -16.15 21.34
C ALA A 264 -1.60 -16.11 20.46
N PRO A 265 -1.12 -17.26 19.94
CA PRO A 265 0.02 -17.29 19.01
C PRO A 265 -0.26 -16.40 17.79
N ASN A 266 0.68 -15.51 17.45
CA ASN A 266 0.51 -14.56 16.36
C ASN A 266 1.88 -14.27 15.74
N GLU A 267 2.30 -15.14 14.82
CA GLU A 267 3.59 -15.05 14.13
C GLU A 267 3.90 -13.65 13.58
N PRO A 268 2.96 -12.94 12.91
CA PRO A 268 3.22 -11.57 12.47
C PRO A 268 3.68 -10.61 13.57
N MET A 269 3.07 -10.71 14.75
CA MET A 269 3.39 -9.88 15.91
C MET A 269 4.67 -10.31 16.62
N GLU A 270 4.94 -11.60 16.66
CA GLU A 270 6.20 -12.14 17.18
C GLU A 270 7.38 -11.63 16.33
N VAL A 271 7.25 -11.69 14.99
CA VAL A 271 8.23 -11.11 14.05
C VAL A 271 8.39 -9.61 14.30
N GLN A 272 7.29 -8.87 14.45
CA GLN A 272 7.34 -7.44 14.75
C GLN A 272 8.10 -7.12 16.03
N GLY A 273 7.83 -7.82 17.13
CA GLY A 273 8.53 -7.58 18.40
C GLY A 273 10.00 -8.02 18.40
N SER A 274 10.37 -8.99 17.56
CA SER A 274 11.76 -9.46 17.45
C SER A 274 12.63 -8.69 16.45
N ALA A 275 12.04 -8.06 15.43
CA ALA A 275 12.78 -7.36 14.39
C ALA A 275 13.76 -6.28 14.92
N PRO A 276 13.42 -5.48 15.96
CA PRO A 276 14.36 -4.54 16.57
C PRO A 276 15.63 -5.18 17.15
N THR A 277 15.50 -6.34 17.79
CA THR A 277 16.66 -7.06 18.33
C THR A 277 17.55 -7.61 17.22
N LEU A 278 16.95 -8.17 16.17
CA LEU A 278 17.69 -8.61 14.99
C LEU A 278 18.38 -7.43 14.29
N ALA A 279 17.72 -6.28 14.17
CA ALA A 279 18.32 -5.08 13.60
C ALA A 279 19.56 -4.61 14.38
N ARG A 280 19.51 -4.63 15.71
CA ARG A 280 20.67 -4.33 16.57
C ARG A 280 21.82 -5.31 16.32
N GLN A 281 21.52 -6.59 16.08
CA GLN A 281 22.53 -7.60 15.73
C GLN A 281 23.15 -7.33 14.35
N VAL A 282 22.36 -6.90 13.35
CA VAL A 282 22.89 -6.48 12.05
C VAL A 282 23.84 -5.29 12.22
N VAL A 283 23.45 -4.25 12.96
CA VAL A 283 24.33 -3.10 13.23
C VAL A 283 25.61 -3.53 13.95
N ALA A 284 25.52 -4.44 14.92
CA ALA A 284 26.68 -4.96 15.63
C ALA A 284 27.64 -5.73 14.69
N ALA A 285 27.10 -6.55 13.78
CA ALA A 285 27.89 -7.28 12.78
C ALA A 285 28.59 -6.30 11.80
N LEU A 286 27.87 -5.30 11.30
CA LEU A 286 28.44 -4.29 10.40
C LEU A 286 29.51 -3.43 11.10
N ARG A 287 29.38 -3.19 12.41
CA ARG A 287 30.39 -2.47 13.20
C ARG A 287 31.70 -3.24 13.38
N GLN A 288 31.66 -4.57 13.33
CA GLN A 288 32.83 -5.43 13.45
C GLN A 288 33.60 -5.54 12.12
N ASP A 289 32.97 -5.19 11.00
CA ASP A 289 33.61 -5.19 9.70
C ASP A 289 34.62 -4.03 9.56
N ALA A 290 35.78 -4.32 8.95
CA ALA A 290 36.86 -3.35 8.85
C ALA A 290 36.55 -2.17 7.91
N ALA A 291 35.71 -2.38 6.89
CA ALA A 291 35.33 -1.35 5.92
C ALA A 291 34.18 -0.49 6.45
N LEU A 292 33.20 -1.09 7.14
CA LEU A 292 32.03 -0.38 7.64
C LEU A 292 32.17 0.18 9.06
N GLY A 293 32.90 -0.51 9.94
CA GLY A 293 33.04 -0.18 11.36
C GLY A 293 33.36 1.29 11.64
N PRO A 294 34.39 1.89 11.01
CA PRO A 294 34.75 3.29 11.22
C PRO A 294 33.61 4.28 10.92
N HIS A 295 32.70 3.94 10.01
CA HIS A 295 31.59 4.79 9.56
C HIS A 295 30.33 4.62 10.42
N LEU A 296 30.30 3.61 11.31
CA LEU A 296 29.14 3.27 12.15
C LEU A 296 29.38 3.54 13.65
N THR A 297 30.37 4.37 14.00
CA THR A 297 30.79 4.67 15.38
C THR A 297 29.88 5.64 16.14
N GLY A 298 29.01 6.37 15.44
CA GLY A 298 28.06 7.32 16.02
C GLY A 298 26.68 6.74 16.36
N ASP A 299 25.69 7.62 16.48
CA ASP A 299 24.29 7.25 16.68
C ASP A 299 23.76 6.43 15.49
N THR A 300 23.35 5.19 15.75
CA THR A 300 22.80 4.26 14.77
C THR A 300 21.31 4.03 14.96
N THR A 301 20.60 4.90 15.70
CA THR A 301 19.18 4.70 16.02
C THR A 301 18.32 4.67 14.75
N LYS A 302 18.50 5.63 13.82
CA LYS A 302 17.84 5.60 12.50
C LYS A 302 18.17 4.35 11.68
N LEU A 303 19.45 3.96 11.65
CA LEU A 303 19.90 2.75 10.95
C LEU A 303 19.24 1.49 11.53
N THR A 304 19.13 1.43 12.85
CA THR A 304 18.50 0.30 13.55
C THR A 304 17.00 0.25 13.23
N GLY A 305 16.30 1.37 13.23
CA GLY A 305 14.88 1.43 12.81
C GLY A 305 14.68 1.02 11.36
N PHE A 306 15.48 1.54 10.43
CA PHE A 306 15.46 1.13 9.02
C PHE A 306 15.66 -0.39 8.88
N LEU A 307 16.68 -0.96 9.52
CA LEU A 307 16.97 -2.40 9.47
C LEU A 307 15.88 -3.24 10.13
N ALA A 308 15.22 -2.75 11.19
CA ALA A 308 14.08 -3.43 11.80
C ALA A 308 12.91 -3.51 10.83
N SER A 309 12.63 -2.44 10.08
CA SER A 309 11.63 -2.46 9.01
C SER A 309 11.99 -3.42 7.89
N VAL A 310 13.26 -3.44 7.46
CA VAL A 310 13.76 -4.38 6.45
C VAL A 310 13.56 -5.83 6.90
N LEU A 311 13.93 -6.17 8.14
CA LEU A 311 13.81 -7.52 8.68
C LEU A 311 12.35 -7.95 8.87
N LEU A 312 11.47 -7.04 9.33
CA LEU A 312 10.03 -7.27 9.41
C LEU A 312 9.46 -7.63 8.03
N THR A 313 9.75 -6.80 7.02
CA THR A 313 9.26 -7.00 5.65
C THR A 313 9.84 -8.27 5.05
N LEU A 314 11.15 -8.48 5.15
CA LEU A 314 11.81 -9.68 4.64
C LEU A 314 11.17 -10.95 5.22
N LYS A 315 11.00 -11.03 6.54
CA LYS A 315 10.37 -12.20 7.16
C LYS A 315 8.92 -12.31 6.70
N LEU A 316 8.08 -11.30 6.90
CA LEU A 316 6.64 -11.43 6.63
C LEU A 316 6.28 -11.63 5.15
N LEU A 317 7.06 -11.10 4.20
CA LEU A 317 6.85 -11.36 2.77
C LEU A 317 7.18 -12.80 2.37
N ARG A 318 8.04 -13.48 3.12
CA ARG A 318 8.35 -14.90 2.95
C ARG A 318 7.25 -15.82 3.50
N ARG A 319 6.32 -15.30 4.32
CA ARG A 319 5.15 -16.06 4.74
C ARG A 319 4.33 -16.43 3.50
N PRO A 320 3.96 -17.71 3.29
CA PRO A 320 3.14 -18.09 2.15
C PRO A 320 1.79 -17.36 2.20
N GLY A 321 1.32 -16.90 1.03
CA GLY A 321 0.04 -16.21 0.91
C GLY A 321 -0.86 -16.87 -0.12
N GLY A 322 -2.18 -16.81 0.08
CA GLY A 322 -3.16 -17.41 -0.82
C GLY A 322 -3.14 -16.81 -2.23
N ARG A 323 -3.70 -17.54 -3.21
CA ARG A 323 -3.74 -17.16 -4.63
C ARG A 323 -4.23 -15.73 -4.89
N THR A 324 -5.19 -15.25 -4.13
CA THR A 324 -5.85 -13.95 -4.36
C THR A 324 -5.49 -12.89 -3.33
N ALA A 325 -4.71 -13.21 -2.30
CA ALA A 325 -4.43 -12.27 -1.23
C ALA A 325 -3.36 -11.25 -1.65
N PRO A 326 -3.66 -9.93 -1.65
CA PRO A 326 -2.65 -8.89 -1.82
C PRO A 326 -1.45 -9.04 -0.87
N VAL A 327 -0.25 -8.77 -1.38
CA VAL A 327 1.02 -8.91 -0.63
C VAL A 327 1.00 -8.05 0.64
N LYS A 328 0.39 -6.87 0.56
CA LYS A 328 0.20 -5.91 1.65
C LYS A 328 -0.47 -6.50 2.90
N TYR A 329 -1.28 -7.56 2.80
CA TYR A 329 -1.91 -8.19 3.97
C TYR A 329 -0.99 -9.13 4.76
N ARG A 330 0.23 -9.40 4.26
CA ARG A 330 1.23 -10.16 5.02
C ARG A 330 1.89 -9.31 6.10
N LEU A 331 1.97 -8.00 5.88
CA LEU A 331 2.68 -7.04 6.71
C LEU A 331 1.78 -6.43 7.78
N THR A 332 2.34 -6.29 8.98
CA THR A 332 1.67 -5.67 10.13
C THR A 332 1.88 -4.16 10.15
N LEU A 333 3.08 -3.74 9.74
CA LEU A 333 3.45 -2.36 9.42
C LEU A 333 3.84 -2.31 7.95
N LEU A 334 2.97 -1.75 7.11
CA LEU A 334 3.24 -1.58 5.69
C LEU A 334 3.93 -0.23 5.45
N PRO A 335 5.14 -0.20 4.88
CA PRO A 335 5.79 1.05 4.51
C PRO A 335 5.08 1.71 3.32
N ARG A 336 4.59 2.93 3.54
CA ARG A 336 3.99 3.79 2.52
C ARG A 336 5.03 4.67 1.83
N ASN A 337 6.20 4.86 2.43
CA ASN A 337 7.40 5.35 1.74
C ASN A 337 8.20 4.20 1.14
N SER A 338 8.93 4.47 0.07
CA SER A 338 9.89 3.49 -0.45
C SER A 338 11.07 3.30 0.51
N TYR A 339 11.62 2.10 0.57
CA TYR A 339 12.83 1.80 1.34
C TYR A 339 14.04 2.60 0.88
N ALA A 340 14.12 2.90 -0.42
CA ALA A 340 15.13 3.81 -0.97
C ALA A 340 15.07 5.20 -0.32
N HIS A 341 13.86 5.72 -0.09
CA HIS A 341 13.67 7.01 0.56
C HIS A 341 13.99 6.98 2.05
N MET A 342 13.56 5.91 2.75
CA MET A 342 13.92 5.70 4.15
C MET A 342 15.45 5.55 4.33
N PHE A 343 16.13 4.85 3.41
CA PHE A 343 17.58 4.71 3.42
C PHE A 343 18.29 6.07 3.22
N ALA A 344 17.73 6.95 2.38
CA ALA A 344 18.29 8.28 2.16
C ALA A 344 18.20 9.21 3.40
N ASP A 345 17.34 8.90 4.37
CA ASP A 345 17.22 9.65 5.64
C ASP A 345 18.28 9.26 6.69
N LEU A 346 19.06 8.21 6.42
CA LEU A 346 20.19 7.82 7.26
C LEU A 346 21.29 8.90 7.24
N PRO A 347 22.10 9.03 8.32
CA PRO A 347 23.23 9.94 8.32
C PRO A 347 24.14 9.71 7.10
N GLY A 348 24.51 10.79 6.38
CA GLY A 348 25.16 10.68 5.07
C GLY A 348 26.42 9.80 5.06
N GLN A 349 27.23 9.86 6.12
CA GLN A 349 28.41 8.99 6.25
C GLN A 349 28.03 7.49 6.33
N GLN A 350 26.98 7.15 7.09
CA GLN A 350 26.49 5.78 7.21
C GLN A 350 25.88 5.30 5.89
N ALA A 351 25.02 6.12 5.28
CA ALA A 351 24.36 5.81 4.01
C ALA A 351 25.36 5.60 2.87
N ASN A 352 26.39 6.45 2.77
CA ASN A 352 27.42 6.34 1.74
C ASN A 352 28.27 5.07 1.92
N ALA A 353 28.73 4.79 3.14
CA ALA A 353 29.50 3.57 3.42
C ALA A 353 28.69 2.30 3.12
N LEU A 354 27.41 2.26 3.53
CA LEU A 354 26.52 1.14 3.23
C LEU A 354 26.22 0.99 1.73
N ARG A 355 26.20 2.09 0.97
CA ARG A 355 26.07 2.05 -0.49
C ARG A 355 27.32 1.49 -1.16
N GLU A 356 28.50 1.96 -0.75
CA GLU A 356 29.79 1.49 -1.26
C GLU A 356 30.03 0.00 -0.95
N HIS A 357 29.50 -0.47 0.18
CA HIS A 357 29.64 -1.85 0.64
C HIS A 357 28.31 -2.59 0.76
N ALA A 358 27.40 -2.39 -0.21
CA ALA A 358 26.04 -2.95 -0.17
C ALA A 358 26.01 -4.49 -0.02
N ALA A 359 27.01 -5.21 -0.55
CA ALA A 359 27.12 -6.66 -0.36
C ALA A 359 27.27 -7.05 1.12
N LEU A 360 28.06 -6.31 1.90
CA LEU A 360 28.23 -6.57 3.34
C LEU A 360 26.93 -6.33 4.12
N LEU A 361 26.16 -5.30 3.73
CA LEU A 361 24.83 -5.08 4.27
C LEU A 361 23.90 -6.26 4.00
N VAL A 362 23.85 -6.75 2.76
CA VAL A 362 23.05 -7.91 2.37
C VAL A 362 23.45 -9.15 3.18
N ASP A 363 24.74 -9.44 3.25
CA ASP A 363 25.26 -10.60 3.97
C ASP A 363 24.93 -10.54 5.45
N ALA A 364 25.07 -9.37 6.10
CA ALA A 364 24.72 -9.19 7.50
C ALA A 364 23.21 -9.38 7.74
N VAL A 365 22.36 -8.80 6.89
CA VAL A 365 20.88 -8.96 7.00
C VAL A 365 20.49 -10.43 6.83
N VAL A 366 21.04 -11.11 5.83
CA VAL A 366 20.75 -12.54 5.57
C VAL A 366 21.26 -13.42 6.72
N ALA A 367 22.50 -13.23 7.15
CA ALA A 367 23.10 -14.01 8.23
C ALA A 367 22.29 -13.86 9.52
N VAL A 368 21.96 -12.62 9.91
CA VAL A 368 21.17 -12.37 11.13
C VAL A 368 19.75 -12.91 11.00
N SER A 369 19.09 -12.73 9.84
CA SER A 369 17.75 -13.27 9.62
C SER A 369 17.70 -14.79 9.81
N ASN A 370 18.75 -15.50 9.42
CA ASN A 370 18.88 -16.94 9.57
C ASN A 370 19.17 -17.40 11.01
N THR A 371 19.66 -16.53 11.91
CA THR A 371 19.95 -16.93 13.30
C THR A 371 18.69 -17.26 14.10
N ARG A 372 17.54 -16.73 13.67
CA ARG A 372 16.25 -16.95 14.31
C ARG A 372 15.15 -17.04 13.25
N PRO A 373 14.87 -18.24 12.71
CA PRO A 373 13.65 -18.49 11.95
C PRO A 373 12.42 -18.18 12.82
N MET A 374 11.44 -17.47 12.25
CA MET A 374 10.29 -16.97 12.99
C MET A 374 8.96 -17.34 12.36
N ILE A 375 8.97 -17.81 11.12
CA ILE A 375 7.78 -18.25 10.43
C ILE A 375 7.73 -19.76 10.51
N ARG A 376 6.55 -20.34 10.77
CA ARG A 376 6.43 -21.80 10.82
C ARG A 376 6.80 -22.43 9.47
N GLY A 377 7.73 -23.37 9.51
CA GLY A 377 8.36 -23.99 8.33
C GLY A 377 9.72 -23.37 8.01
N ASP A 378 10.36 -23.82 6.94
CA ASP A 378 11.70 -23.34 6.56
C ASP A 378 11.66 -22.08 5.65
N TRP A 379 10.58 -21.29 5.71
CA TRP A 379 10.33 -20.18 4.79
C TRP A 379 11.28 -19.01 4.97
N ASP A 380 11.70 -18.74 6.21
CA ASP A 380 12.66 -17.69 6.57
C ASP A 380 13.97 -18.25 7.17
N ALA A 381 14.27 -19.53 6.89
CA ALA A 381 15.51 -20.20 7.23
C ALA A 381 16.38 -20.43 5.99
N ASN A 382 17.69 -20.66 6.19
CA ASN A 382 18.66 -20.96 5.13
C ASN A 382 18.62 -19.98 3.95
N LEU A 383 18.31 -18.71 4.23
CA LEU A 383 18.23 -17.65 3.25
C LEU A 383 19.62 -17.33 2.69
N THR A 384 19.65 -16.91 1.43
CA THR A 384 20.81 -16.37 0.74
C THR A 384 20.42 -15.04 0.09
N ALA A 385 21.41 -14.28 -0.41
CA ALA A 385 21.14 -13.08 -1.21
C ALA A 385 20.25 -13.37 -2.44
N SER A 386 20.32 -14.60 -2.99
CA SER A 386 19.53 -15.03 -4.15
C SER A 386 18.12 -15.54 -3.81
N SER A 387 17.83 -15.76 -2.52
CA SER A 387 16.51 -16.22 -2.10
C SER A 387 15.46 -15.17 -2.47
N ALA A 388 14.34 -15.62 -3.04
CA ALA A 388 13.21 -14.77 -3.39
C ALA A 388 12.72 -13.96 -2.17
N LEU A 389 12.56 -12.64 -2.31
CA LEU A 389 12.07 -11.77 -1.25
C LEU A 389 10.62 -12.10 -0.87
N ILE A 390 9.79 -12.32 -1.89
CA ILE A 390 8.43 -12.84 -1.74
C ILE A 390 8.49 -14.32 -2.06
N ALA A 391 8.10 -15.17 -1.10
CA ALA A 391 8.13 -16.61 -1.32
C ALA A 391 7.19 -17.00 -2.49
N PRO A 392 7.65 -17.80 -3.47
CA PRO A 392 6.82 -18.24 -4.59
C PRO A 392 5.75 -19.24 -4.15
N THR A 393 5.86 -19.74 -2.93
CA THR A 393 5.11 -20.89 -2.46
C THR A 393 3.67 -20.58 -2.13
N PRO A 394 2.79 -21.56 -2.35
CA PRO A 394 1.37 -21.34 -2.27
C PRO A 394 0.91 -21.17 -0.83
N GLY A 395 -0.11 -20.34 -0.65
CA GLY A 395 -0.82 -20.25 0.61
C GLY A 395 -1.52 -21.57 0.97
N PRO A 396 -1.77 -21.81 2.26
CA PRO A 396 -2.65 -22.90 2.68
C PRO A 396 -4.05 -22.66 2.11
N LEU A 397 -4.62 -23.68 1.46
CA LEU A 397 -6.05 -23.82 1.26
C LEU A 397 -6.67 -24.28 2.59
N ALA A 398 -7.96 -24.03 2.80
CA ALA A 398 -8.70 -24.39 4.02
C ALA A 398 -8.25 -25.76 4.57
N ARG A 399 -8.07 -25.86 5.90
CA ARG A 399 -7.66 -27.12 6.54
C ARG A 399 -8.62 -28.23 6.12
N GLN A 400 -8.09 -29.29 5.53
CA GLN A 400 -8.90 -30.47 5.22
C GLN A 400 -9.23 -31.22 6.53
N ALA A 401 -10.33 -31.97 6.52
CA ALA A 401 -10.86 -32.65 7.71
C ALA A 401 -9.90 -33.71 8.30
N ASP A 402 -8.88 -34.12 7.55
CA ASP A 402 -7.83 -35.07 7.95
C ASP A 402 -6.56 -34.38 8.51
N GLY A 403 -6.56 -33.04 8.61
CA GLY A 403 -5.41 -32.27 9.08
C GLY A 403 -4.35 -32.01 8.00
N GLN A 404 -4.53 -32.48 6.76
CA GLN A 404 -3.67 -32.08 5.66
C GLN A 404 -4.02 -30.67 5.17
N VAL A 405 -2.98 -29.88 4.92
CA VAL A 405 -3.11 -28.56 4.33
C VAL A 405 -2.97 -28.75 2.82
N ALA A 406 -4.07 -28.65 2.09
CA ALA A 406 -3.98 -28.52 0.65
C ALA A 406 -3.29 -27.19 0.33
N HIS A 407 -2.42 -27.17 -0.67
CA HIS A 407 -1.74 -25.95 -1.11
C HIS A 407 -2.32 -25.51 -2.45
N ASP A 408 -2.46 -24.20 -2.64
CA ASP A 408 -2.72 -23.65 -3.98
C ASP A 408 -1.61 -24.09 -4.97
N PRO A 409 -1.84 -24.12 -6.28
CA PRO A 409 -0.74 -24.15 -7.23
C PRO A 409 -0.02 -22.78 -7.26
N PRO A 410 1.30 -22.73 -7.57
CA PRO A 410 1.98 -21.47 -7.87
C PRO A 410 1.25 -20.71 -9.00
N THR A 411 1.27 -19.38 -8.92
CA THR A 411 0.70 -18.52 -9.97
C THR A 411 1.81 -17.83 -10.76
N PRO A 412 1.60 -17.48 -12.04
CA PRO A 412 2.55 -16.68 -12.81
C PRO A 412 2.94 -15.37 -12.10
N ARG A 413 1.98 -14.75 -11.39
CA ARG A 413 2.21 -13.57 -10.56
C ARG A 413 3.21 -13.83 -9.43
N ASN A 414 3.01 -14.89 -8.66
CA ASN A 414 3.92 -15.24 -7.55
C ASN A 414 5.31 -15.62 -8.07
N GLU A 415 5.40 -16.30 -9.22
CA GLU A 415 6.68 -16.59 -9.88
C GLU A 415 7.39 -15.32 -10.34
N ALA A 416 6.66 -14.35 -10.91
CA ALA A 416 7.22 -13.05 -11.29
C ALA A 416 7.74 -12.27 -10.08
N LEU A 417 6.98 -12.22 -8.98
CA LEU A 417 7.40 -11.60 -7.72
C LEU A 417 8.63 -12.28 -7.12
N ALA A 418 8.73 -13.60 -7.23
CA ALA A 418 9.85 -14.37 -6.69
C ALA A 418 11.18 -14.13 -7.43
N ARG A 419 11.16 -13.49 -8.61
CA ARG A 419 12.39 -13.07 -9.31
C ARG A 419 13.14 -11.95 -8.58
N VAL A 420 12.45 -11.20 -7.72
CA VAL A 420 13.09 -10.20 -6.86
C VAL A 420 13.77 -10.92 -5.71
N GLY A 421 15.09 -11.13 -5.82
CA GLY A 421 15.91 -11.67 -4.73
C GLY A 421 16.15 -10.65 -3.61
N ILE A 422 16.40 -11.14 -2.39
CA ILE A 422 16.71 -10.30 -1.21
C ILE A 422 17.88 -9.35 -1.51
N GLY A 423 18.96 -9.87 -2.08
CA GLY A 423 20.15 -9.09 -2.43
C GLY A 423 19.87 -8.04 -3.49
N THR A 424 19.17 -8.43 -4.57
CA THR A 424 18.78 -7.49 -5.64
C THR A 424 17.95 -6.32 -5.10
N TRP A 425 17.00 -6.60 -4.21
CA TRP A 425 16.18 -5.56 -3.59
C TRP A 425 17.00 -4.63 -2.68
N LEU A 426 17.79 -5.18 -1.75
CA LEU A 426 18.57 -4.37 -0.82
C LEU A 426 19.65 -3.53 -1.52
N VAL A 427 20.33 -4.09 -2.51
CA VAL A 427 21.28 -3.33 -3.35
C VAL A 427 20.55 -2.27 -4.17
N GLY A 428 19.34 -2.56 -4.66
CA GLY A 428 18.49 -1.54 -5.27
C GLY A 428 18.23 -0.38 -4.31
N VAL A 429 17.83 -0.68 -3.08
CA VAL A 429 17.46 0.30 -2.05
C VAL A 429 18.63 1.24 -1.75
N THR A 430 19.86 0.72 -1.56
CA THR A 430 21.04 1.56 -1.31
C THR A 430 21.40 2.47 -2.49
N ASN A 431 21.00 2.07 -3.70
CA ASN A 431 21.16 2.82 -4.95
C ASN A 431 19.94 3.67 -5.33
N GLY A 432 18.98 3.86 -4.42
CA GLY A 432 17.83 4.74 -4.64
C GLY A 432 16.68 4.10 -5.43
N THR A 433 16.69 2.78 -5.61
CA THR A 433 15.65 2.03 -6.35
C THR A 433 14.96 1.02 -5.44
N ASP A 434 13.65 1.15 -5.23
CA ASP A 434 12.90 0.17 -4.44
C ASP A 434 11.97 -0.67 -5.33
N LEU A 435 12.37 -1.93 -5.53
CA LEU A 435 11.64 -2.93 -6.33
C LEU A 435 10.29 -3.34 -5.69
N LEU A 436 10.01 -2.93 -4.45
CA LEU A 436 8.68 -3.14 -3.86
C LEU A 436 7.64 -2.10 -4.33
N THR A 437 8.06 -1.00 -4.96
CA THR A 437 7.10 0.00 -5.47
C THR A 437 6.48 -0.44 -6.81
N PRO A 438 5.17 -0.29 -7.04
CA PRO A 438 4.50 -0.77 -8.25
C PRO A 438 5.16 -0.30 -9.56
N ALA A 439 5.44 1.00 -9.66
CA ALA A 439 6.01 1.59 -10.87
C ALA A 439 7.44 1.10 -11.15
N VAL A 440 8.25 0.87 -10.12
CA VAL A 440 9.61 0.35 -10.29
C VAL A 440 9.58 -1.14 -10.62
N LEU A 441 8.75 -1.93 -9.92
CA LEU A 441 8.59 -3.36 -10.18
C LEU A 441 8.10 -3.61 -11.60
N HIS A 442 7.08 -2.85 -12.04
CA HIS A 442 6.57 -2.91 -13.40
C HIS A 442 7.69 -2.69 -14.41
N ARG A 443 8.42 -1.57 -14.32
CA ARG A 443 9.55 -1.30 -15.23
C ARG A 443 10.62 -2.39 -15.19
N TRP A 444 10.92 -2.94 -14.01
CA TRP A 444 11.93 -3.98 -13.85
C TRP A 444 11.53 -5.32 -14.48
N LEU A 445 10.24 -5.67 -14.43
CA LEU A 445 9.69 -6.88 -15.06
C LEU A 445 9.45 -6.73 -16.58
N ASN A 446 9.73 -5.57 -17.16
CA ASN A 446 9.51 -5.32 -18.59
C ASN A 446 10.43 -6.21 -19.46
N GLY A 447 9.82 -7.01 -20.34
CA GLY A 447 10.55 -7.99 -21.17
C GLY A 447 10.92 -9.30 -20.45
N GLU A 448 10.80 -9.37 -19.13
CA GLU A 448 11.10 -10.56 -18.32
C GLU A 448 9.91 -11.52 -18.21
N VAL A 449 8.70 -10.98 -18.24
CA VAL A 449 7.43 -11.71 -18.14
C VAL A 449 6.37 -11.10 -19.07
N PRO A 450 5.30 -11.84 -19.43
CA PRO A 450 4.20 -11.29 -20.22
C PRO A 450 3.55 -10.06 -19.55
N ASP A 451 3.09 -9.11 -20.36
CA ASP A 451 2.52 -7.83 -19.89
C ASP A 451 1.41 -8.02 -18.85
N ALA A 452 0.48 -8.95 -19.07
CA ALA A 452 -0.60 -9.21 -18.11
C ALA A 452 -0.09 -9.70 -16.73
N VAL A 453 0.99 -10.49 -16.71
CA VAL A 453 1.61 -10.97 -15.46
C VAL A 453 2.35 -9.84 -14.77
N ARG A 454 3.00 -8.96 -15.54
CA ARG A 454 3.67 -7.76 -15.04
C ARG A 454 2.69 -6.80 -14.38
N GLU A 455 1.56 -6.50 -15.03
CA GLU A 455 0.50 -5.65 -14.46
C GLU A 455 -0.08 -6.25 -13.18
N ASP A 456 -0.36 -7.56 -13.16
CA ASP A 456 -0.86 -8.26 -11.97
C ASP A 456 0.17 -8.26 -10.82
N ALA A 457 1.44 -8.48 -11.12
CA ALA A 457 2.52 -8.45 -10.12
C ALA A 457 2.73 -7.04 -9.54
N ALA A 458 2.74 -6.01 -10.38
CA ALA A 458 2.84 -4.62 -9.93
C ALA A 458 1.60 -4.19 -9.14
N GLY A 459 0.41 -4.58 -9.60
CA GLY A 459 -0.86 -4.33 -8.90
C GLY A 459 -0.91 -4.98 -7.53
N ALA A 460 -0.32 -6.17 -7.35
CA ALA A 460 -0.22 -6.80 -6.02
C ALA A 460 0.61 -6.00 -5.00
N MET A 461 1.40 -5.01 -5.48
CA MET A 461 2.21 -4.10 -4.69
C MET A 461 1.59 -2.71 -4.49
N GLU A 462 0.34 -2.47 -4.93
CA GLU A 462 -0.36 -1.15 -5.01
C GLU A 462 -0.35 -0.25 -3.76
N SER A 463 0.17 -0.72 -2.63
CA SER A 463 0.21 0.01 -1.37
C SER A 463 1.62 0.29 -0.85
N PHE A 464 2.66 -0.18 -1.55
CA PHE A 464 4.06 0.09 -1.22
C PHE A 464 4.53 1.39 -1.87
N GLY A 465 5.16 2.28 -1.09
CA GLY A 465 5.79 3.49 -1.63
C GLY A 465 4.84 4.58 -2.16
N THR A 466 3.52 4.43 -1.97
CA THR A 466 2.49 5.33 -2.51
C THR A 466 2.50 6.74 -1.91
N ALA A 467 3.18 6.97 -0.80
CA ALA A 467 3.27 8.30 -0.19
C ALA A 467 4.14 9.26 -1.01
N GLN A 468 5.07 8.75 -1.83
CA GLN A 468 5.87 9.58 -2.74
C GLN A 468 5.03 10.25 -3.83
N GLU A 469 3.84 9.71 -4.13
CA GLU A 469 2.87 10.32 -5.05
C GLU A 469 2.02 11.40 -4.35
N LEU A 470 2.07 11.50 -3.01
CA LEU A 470 1.20 12.35 -2.18
C LEU A 470 1.93 13.50 -1.47
N ASP A 471 3.24 13.44 -1.23
CA ASP A 471 3.92 14.40 -0.34
C ASP A 471 4.99 15.27 -1.04
N GLY A 472 4.56 16.48 -1.40
CA GLY A 472 5.44 17.65 -1.56
C GLY A 472 5.77 18.30 -0.22
N ARG A 473 6.42 17.60 0.72
CA ARG A 473 6.76 18.14 2.06
C ARG A 473 8.03 18.98 2.05
N ALA A 474 8.01 20.08 2.82
CA ALA A 474 8.88 21.24 2.69
C ALA A 474 9.84 21.48 3.89
N ASP A 475 10.03 20.51 4.79
CA ASP A 475 10.78 20.72 6.06
C ASP A 475 12.00 19.79 6.26
N GLY A 476 12.35 18.99 5.24
CA GLY A 476 13.61 18.23 5.21
C GLY A 476 13.71 17.03 6.16
N THR A 477 12.67 16.75 6.96
CA THR A 477 12.66 15.57 7.83
C THR A 477 11.80 14.48 7.21
N THR A 478 12.42 13.38 6.80
CA THR A 478 11.71 12.27 6.16
C THR A 478 11.05 11.40 7.23
N LEU A 479 9.77 11.65 7.53
CA LEU A 479 8.98 10.68 8.31
C LEU A 479 8.83 9.40 7.50
N ALA A 480 9.10 8.23 8.09
CA ALA A 480 8.72 6.97 7.48
C ALA A 480 7.21 6.77 7.68
N LEU A 481 6.44 6.88 6.61
CA LEU A 481 4.99 6.69 6.67
C LEU A 481 4.69 5.19 6.70
N PHE A 482 3.96 4.74 7.71
CA PHE A 482 3.51 3.37 7.86
C PHE A 482 1.99 3.30 7.93
N GLU A 483 1.43 2.30 7.25
CA GLU A 483 0.06 1.87 7.47
C GLU A 483 0.09 0.70 8.44
N HIS A 484 -0.51 0.91 9.61
CA HIS A 484 -0.70 -0.07 10.64
C HIS A 484 -1.95 -0.91 10.36
N ARG A 485 -1.72 -2.17 10.03
CA ARG A 485 -2.76 -3.10 9.58
C ARG A 485 -3.28 -4.04 10.66
N GLY A 486 -2.70 -4.01 11.85
CA GLY A 486 -3.04 -4.96 12.91
C GLY A 486 -4.37 -4.74 13.62
N ILE A 487 -5.28 -3.88 13.13
CA ILE A 487 -6.64 -3.81 13.70
C ILE A 487 -7.58 -4.88 13.08
N ALA A 488 -7.01 -5.93 12.48
CA ALA A 488 -7.69 -7.19 12.19
C ALA A 488 -6.71 -8.38 12.27
N PRO A 489 -6.32 -8.81 13.47
CA PRO A 489 -5.35 -9.87 13.69
C PRO A 489 -6.07 -11.22 13.64
N ASP A 490 -5.61 -12.09 12.74
CA ASP A 490 -5.91 -13.53 12.65
C ASP A 490 -7.20 -13.97 11.94
N GLY A 491 -7.71 -13.16 11.01
CA GLY A 491 -8.67 -13.64 10.03
C GLY A 491 -9.28 -12.52 9.23
N ALA A 492 -9.39 -12.69 7.91
CA ALA A 492 -10.38 -11.96 7.15
C ALA A 492 -11.76 -12.26 7.78
N GLY A 493 -12.37 -11.28 8.46
CA GLY A 493 -13.79 -11.36 8.81
C GLY A 493 -14.24 -11.12 10.26
N ALA A 494 -13.40 -10.59 11.17
CA ALA A 494 -13.94 -10.05 12.42
C ALA A 494 -14.33 -8.58 12.23
N ASP A 495 -15.49 -8.37 11.61
CA ASP A 495 -16.09 -7.05 11.44
C ASP A 495 -16.34 -6.41 12.83
N LEU A 496 -15.78 -5.22 13.07
CA LEU A 496 -15.99 -4.45 14.31
C LEU A 496 -17.18 -3.50 14.15
N THR A 497 -17.91 -3.24 15.23
CA THR A 497 -18.83 -2.09 15.22
C THR A 497 -18.02 -0.78 15.15
N LEU A 498 -18.60 0.29 14.61
CA LEU A 498 -17.93 1.60 14.56
C LEU A 498 -17.50 2.07 15.95
N ALA A 499 -18.32 1.81 16.97
CA ALA A 499 -17.99 2.17 18.35
C ALA A 499 -16.71 1.47 18.85
N ARG A 500 -16.54 0.18 18.54
CA ARG A 500 -15.34 -0.57 18.95
C ARG A 500 -14.12 -0.13 18.13
N ALA A 501 -14.28 0.06 16.82
CA ALA A 501 -13.21 0.58 15.98
C ALA A 501 -12.78 1.99 16.43
N GLY A 502 -13.73 2.89 16.69
CA GLY A 502 -13.45 4.24 17.18
C GLY A 502 -12.72 4.28 18.52
N ALA A 503 -13.08 3.39 19.46
CA ALA A 503 -12.33 3.24 20.71
C ALA A 503 -10.86 2.85 20.46
N ASN A 504 -10.62 1.87 19.57
CA ASN A 504 -9.27 1.48 19.19
C ASN A 504 -8.51 2.64 18.51
N ALA A 505 -9.18 3.46 17.69
CA ALA A 505 -8.55 4.63 17.06
C ALA A 505 -8.07 5.66 18.09
N VAL A 506 -8.89 5.93 19.11
CA VAL A 506 -8.53 6.82 20.23
C VAL A 506 -7.34 6.26 21.00
N ASP A 507 -7.33 4.96 21.28
CA ASP A 507 -6.22 4.33 22.00
C ASP A 507 -4.91 4.36 21.20
N ILE A 508 -4.96 4.17 19.88
CA ILE A 508 -3.81 4.30 18.97
C ILE A 508 -3.28 5.74 18.96
N LEU A 509 -4.16 6.73 18.79
CA LEU A 509 -3.73 8.13 18.79
C LEU A 509 -3.11 8.53 20.14
N SER A 510 -3.71 8.05 21.23
CA SER A 510 -3.20 8.27 22.58
C SER A 510 -1.85 7.58 22.81
N PHE A 511 -1.60 6.41 22.21
CA PHE A 511 -0.30 5.76 22.23
C PHE A 511 0.79 6.63 21.60
N PHE A 512 0.56 7.13 20.38
CA PHE A 512 1.53 8.01 19.71
C PHE A 512 1.73 9.33 20.46
N ALA A 513 0.66 9.91 21.03
CA ALA A 513 0.77 11.10 21.87
C ALA A 513 1.66 10.86 23.11
N ARG A 514 1.52 9.71 23.78
CA ARG A 514 2.40 9.33 24.91
C ARG A 514 3.83 9.07 24.48
N LEU A 515 4.02 8.40 23.34
CA LEU A 515 5.36 8.12 22.81
C LEU A 515 6.11 9.43 22.54
N ARG A 516 5.42 10.45 21.99
CA ARG A 516 5.96 11.79 21.76
C ARG A 516 6.30 12.54 23.05
N ALA A 517 5.50 12.39 24.11
CA ALA A 517 5.75 13.08 25.37
C ALA A 517 6.90 12.48 26.19
N GLY A 518 7.28 11.22 25.92
CA GLY A 518 8.32 10.50 26.66
C GLY A 518 9.69 10.43 25.98
N GLY A 519 9.80 10.90 24.74
CA GLY A 519 11.07 11.07 24.02
C GLY A 519 11.49 12.53 24.05
#